data_AF-A0A5B2U2I6-F1
#
_entry.id   AF-A0A5B2U2I6-F1
#
_cell.length_a   1.000
_cell.length_b   1.000
_cell.length_c   1.000
_cell.angle_alpha   90.00
_cell.angle_beta   90.00
_cell.angle_gamma   90.00
#
_symmetry.space_group_name_H-M   'P 1'
#
loop_
_entity.id
_entity.type
_entity.pdbx_description
1 polymer ?
#
loop_
_entity_poly.entity_id
_entity_poly.type
_entity_poly.pdbx_seq_one_letter_code
_entity_poly.pdbx_strand_id
1 'polypeptide(L)'
;MSSYKYTVWFFILTIPLGFLAIFAAGGGHGTYFPLLAIFPFSLLGTFFNEEIPLLIGIIQLPAYGFLMDKFGTKKVLPVIIVIHIIGMCTVFMLKRDYFFS
;
A
#
# COMPACT_ATOMS: atom_id res chain seq x y z
N MET A 1 8.98 -20.97 -17.03
CA MET A 1 9.20 -19.70 -16.30
C MET A 1 7.85 -19.12 -15.97
N SER A 2 7.56 -18.87 -14.68
CA SER A 2 6.42 -18.02 -14.34
C SER A 2 6.70 -16.64 -14.94
N SER A 3 5.82 -16.16 -15.81
CA SER A 3 5.88 -14.78 -16.27
C SER A 3 5.62 -13.90 -15.06
N TYR A 4 6.56 -13.04 -14.66
CA TYR A 4 6.40 -12.07 -13.56
C TYR A 4 5.43 -10.93 -13.92
N LYS A 5 4.32 -11.29 -14.57
CA LYS A 5 3.38 -10.39 -15.20
C LYS A 5 2.76 -9.48 -14.13
N TYR A 6 2.22 -10.04 -13.05
CA TYR A 6 1.57 -9.24 -12.02
C TYR A 6 2.58 -8.37 -11.28
N THR A 7 3.78 -8.90 -11.01
CA THR A 7 4.89 -8.14 -10.40
C THR A 7 5.23 -6.89 -11.21
N VAL A 8 5.43 -7.04 -12.53
CA VAL A 8 5.77 -5.91 -13.42
C VAL A 8 4.62 -4.91 -13.51
N TRP A 9 3.37 -5.39 -13.69
CA TRP A 9 2.21 -4.51 -13.75
C TRP A 9 2.01 -3.72 -12.46
N PHE A 10 2.15 -4.38 -11.30
CA PHE A 10 1.99 -3.72 -10.01
C PHE A 10 3.14 -2.76 -9.70
N PHE A 11 4.36 -3.06 -10.16
CA PHE A 11 5.47 -2.11 -10.11
C PHE A 11 5.19 -0.84 -10.94
N ILE A 12 4.74 -1.00 -12.19
CA ILE A 12 4.38 0.13 -13.05
C ILE A 12 3.24 0.95 -12.43
N LEU A 13 2.22 0.30 -11.88
CA LEU A 13 1.08 0.96 -11.23
C LEU A 13 1.44 1.68 -9.93
N THR A 14 2.52 1.26 -9.25
CA THR A 14 2.95 1.90 -8.01
C THR A 14 3.28 3.37 -8.21
N ILE A 15 3.86 3.73 -9.36
CA ILE A 15 4.26 5.11 -9.66
C ILE A 15 3.05 6.07 -9.75
N PRO A 16 2.07 5.88 -10.66
CA PRO A 16 0.93 6.78 -10.77
C PRO A 16 0.06 6.76 -9.52
N LEU A 17 -0.11 5.60 -8.86
CA LEU A 17 -0.89 5.50 -7.63
C LEU A 17 -0.19 6.20 -6.46
N GLY A 18 1.14 6.10 -6.37
CA GLY A 18 1.94 6.83 -5.39
C GLY A 18 1.84 8.34 -5.59
N PHE A 19 1.92 8.80 -6.85
CA PHE A 19 1.75 10.21 -7.16
C PHE A 19 0.36 10.72 -6.78
N LEU A 20 -0.70 9.96 -7.10
CA LEU A 20 -2.07 10.27 -6.69
C LEU A 20 -2.20 10.38 -5.17
N ALA A 21 -1.64 9.41 -4.43
CA ALA A 21 -1.69 9.41 -2.97
C ALA A 21 -0.97 10.60 -2.33
N ILE A 22 0.23 10.92 -2.83
CA ILE A 22 1.02 12.08 -2.36
C ILE A 22 0.32 13.40 -2.70
N PHE A 23 -0.21 13.52 -3.92
CA PHE A 23 -0.94 14.70 -4.36
C PHE A 23 -2.19 14.94 -3.51
N ALA A 24 -2.94 13.88 -3.20
CA ALA A 24 -4.11 13.95 -2.33
C ALA A 24 -3.77 14.33 -0.89
N ALA A 25 -2.62 13.89 -0.37
CA ALA A 25 -2.16 14.26 0.97
C ALA A 25 -1.80 15.75 1.06
N GLY A 26 -1.58 16.46 -0.06
CA GLY A 26 -1.49 17.92 -0.11
C GLY A 26 -0.40 18.52 0.77
N GLY A 27 0.70 17.80 1.02
CA GLY A 27 1.77 18.24 1.90
C GLY A 27 1.40 18.33 3.39
N GLY A 28 0.33 17.65 3.82
CA GLY A 28 -0.15 17.66 5.21
C GLY A 28 -1.45 18.43 5.43
N HIS A 29 -1.93 19.15 4.41
CA HIS A 29 -3.22 19.86 4.45
C HIS A 29 -4.34 19.15 3.66
N GLY A 30 -4.00 18.05 2.98
CA GLY A 30 -4.95 17.26 2.22
C GLY A 30 -5.48 16.06 3.00
N THR A 31 -5.82 15.01 2.27
CA THR A 31 -6.37 13.78 2.84
C THR A 31 -5.40 12.61 2.70
N TYR A 32 -5.14 11.92 3.81
CA TYR A 32 -4.34 10.70 3.82
C TYR A 32 -5.13 9.45 3.42
N PHE A 33 -6.44 9.57 3.15
CA PHE A 33 -7.28 8.42 2.79
C PHE A 33 -6.77 7.66 1.56
N PRO A 34 -6.35 8.29 0.45
CA PRO A 34 -5.78 7.55 -0.69
C PRO A 34 -4.48 6.83 -0.34
N LEU A 35 -3.64 7.43 0.50
CA LEU A 35 -2.41 6.78 0.97
C LEU A 35 -2.72 5.55 1.83
N LEU A 36 -3.72 5.65 2.71
CA LEU A 36 -4.22 4.52 3.50
C LEU A 36 -4.78 3.41 2.63
N ALA A 37 -5.63 3.76 1.66
CA ALA A 37 -6.33 2.79 0.83
C ALA A 37 -5.41 2.04 -0.15
N ILE A 38 -4.32 2.68 -0.59
CA ILE A 38 -3.41 2.10 -1.58
C ILE A 38 -2.15 1.53 -0.91
N PHE A 39 -1.60 2.22 0.09
CA PHE A 39 -0.32 1.89 0.72
C PHE A 39 -0.40 1.83 2.26
N PRO A 40 -1.30 1.01 2.84
CA PRO A 40 -1.47 0.94 4.28
C PRO A 40 -0.19 0.54 5.02
N PHE A 41 0.67 -0.29 4.43
CA PHE A 41 1.90 -0.72 5.11
C PHE A 41 2.97 0.37 5.16
N SER A 42 2.97 1.29 4.20
CA SER A 42 3.79 2.49 4.26
C SER A 42 3.38 3.35 5.46
N LEU A 43 2.07 3.62 5.63
CA LEU A 43 1.56 4.35 6.78
C LEU A 43 1.74 3.60 8.10
N LEU A 44 1.60 2.27 8.12
CA LEU A 44 1.86 1.46 9.31
C LEU A 44 3.31 1.63 9.79
N GLY A 45 4.25 1.79 8.85
CA GLY A 45 5.64 2.06 9.16
C GLY A 45 5.87 3.35 9.98
N THR A 46 4.95 4.32 9.90
CA THR A 46 5.00 5.55 10.72
C THR A 46 4.74 5.32 12.21
N PHE A 47 4.40 4.09 12.59
CA PHE A 47 4.35 3.68 13.99
C PHE A 47 5.74 3.37 14.55
N PHE A 48 6.65 2.88 13.70
CA PHE A 48 8.01 2.48 14.10
C PHE A 48 9.05 3.57 13.81
N ASN A 49 8.74 4.48 12.87
CA ASN A 49 9.55 5.61 12.50
C ASN A 49 8.63 6.84 12.40
N GLU A 50 9.08 8.05 12.72
CA GLU A 50 8.23 9.23 12.61
C GLU A 50 7.92 9.59 11.14
N GLU A 51 8.75 9.16 10.21
CA GLU A 51 8.60 9.40 8.78
C GLU A 51 7.82 8.28 8.06
N ILE A 52 7.20 8.61 6.93
CA ILE A 52 6.55 7.63 6.05
C ILE A 52 7.62 6.86 5.27
N PRO A 53 7.83 5.55 5.51
CA PRO A 53 8.83 4.77 4.79
C PRO A 53 8.40 4.48 3.35
N LEU A 54 8.76 5.39 2.45
CA LEU A 54 8.44 5.31 1.01
C LEU A 54 8.89 3.98 0.38
N LEU A 55 10.00 3.42 0.83
CA LEU A 55 10.50 2.13 0.33
C LEU A 55 9.50 0.99 0.58
N ILE A 56 8.81 0.98 1.72
CA ILE A 56 7.76 -0.01 2.01
C ILE A 56 6.60 0.16 1.04
N GLY A 57 6.15 1.41 0.82
CA GLY A 57 5.11 1.70 -0.17
C GLY A 57 5.48 1.26 -1.58
N ILE A 58 6.73 1.53 -2.01
CA ILE A 58 7.25 1.14 -3.33
C ILE A 58 7.28 -0.38 -3.50
N ILE A 59 7.67 -1.13 -2.47
CA ILE A 59 7.77 -2.59 -2.52
C ILE A 59 6.40 -3.27 -2.36
N GLN A 60 5.44 -2.62 -1.72
CA GLN A 60 4.17 -3.22 -1.33
C GLN A 60 3.41 -3.88 -2.48
N LEU A 61 3.11 -3.13 -3.56
CA LEU A 61 2.36 -3.68 -4.70
C LEU A 61 3.20 -4.69 -5.50
N PRO A 62 4.48 -4.45 -5.84
CA PRO A 62 5.32 -5.49 -6.44
C PRO A 62 5.36 -6.80 -5.64
N ALA A 63 5.39 -6.72 -4.31
CA ALA A 63 5.36 -7.90 -3.45
C ALA A 63 4.04 -8.68 -3.61
N TYR A 64 2.89 -8.00 -3.71
CA TYR A 64 1.61 -8.65 -4.03
C TYR A 64 1.64 -9.34 -5.39
N GLY A 65 2.18 -8.65 -6.41
CA GLY A 65 2.31 -9.21 -7.75
C GLY A 65 3.21 -10.44 -7.78
N PHE A 66 4.33 -10.41 -7.05
CA PHE A 66 5.25 -11.54 -6.90
C PHE A 66 4.58 -12.74 -6.25
N LEU A 67 3.81 -12.53 -5.17
CA LEU A 67 3.08 -13.60 -4.51
C LEU A 67 2.03 -14.22 -5.44
N MET A 68 1.33 -13.39 -6.24
CA MET A 68 0.36 -13.88 -7.24
C MET A 68 1.03 -14.68 -8.36
N ASP A 69 2.16 -14.20 -8.89
CA ASP A 69 2.94 -14.88 -9.95
C ASP A 69 3.55 -16.20 -9.46
N LYS A 70 3.93 -16.29 -8.17
CA LYS A 70 4.59 -17.47 -7.59
C LYS A 70 3.63 -18.56 -7.10
N PHE A 71 2.55 -18.18 -6.43
CA PHE A 71 1.65 -19.12 -5.74
C PHE A 71 0.26 -19.22 -6.39
N GLY A 72 0.00 -18.44 -7.43
CA GLY A 72 -1.22 -18.47 -8.23
C GLY A 72 -2.30 -17.51 -7.71
N THR A 73 -2.73 -16.61 -8.58
CA THR A 73 -3.68 -15.51 -8.27
C THR A 73 -4.91 -15.95 -7.49
N LYS A 74 -5.60 -17.02 -7.91
CA LYS A 74 -6.86 -17.46 -7.28
C LYS A 74 -6.71 -17.86 -5.81
N LYS A 75 -5.53 -18.36 -5.42
CA LYS A 75 -5.24 -18.79 -4.05
C LYS A 75 -4.80 -17.62 -3.17
N VAL A 76 -4.00 -16.72 -3.76
CA VAL A 76 -3.26 -15.70 -3.02
C VAL A 76 -4.03 -14.39 -2.91
N LEU A 77 -4.79 -14.02 -3.95
CA LEU A 77 -5.49 -12.74 -4.01
C LEU A 77 -6.44 -12.52 -2.81
N PRO A 78 -7.25 -13.50 -2.37
CA PRO A 78 -8.09 -13.32 -1.18
C PRO A 78 -7.25 -13.06 0.08
N VAL A 79 -6.11 -13.75 0.22
CA VAL A 79 -5.20 -13.58 1.36
C VAL A 79 -4.57 -12.18 1.36
N ILE A 80 -4.12 -11.70 0.19
CA ILE A 80 -3.59 -10.34 0.04
C ILE A 80 -4.66 -9.32 0.42
N ILE A 81 -5.89 -9.45 -0.08
CA ILE A 81 -6.99 -8.53 0.22
C ILE A 81 -7.26 -8.50 1.73
N VAL A 82 -7.35 -9.66 2.39
CA VAL A 82 -7.58 -9.73 3.84
C VAL A 82 -6.44 -9.06 4.61
N ILE A 83 -5.18 -9.38 4.30
CA ILE A 83 -4.02 -8.77 4.95
C ILE A 83 -3.99 -7.26 4.72
N HIS A 84 -4.31 -6.80 3.52
CA HIS A 84 -4.37 -5.40 3.16
C HIS A 84 -5.44 -4.63 3.94
N ILE A 85 -6.66 -5.18 4.02
CA ILE A 85 -7.77 -4.61 4.80
C ILE A 85 -7.42 -4.58 6.28
N ILE A 86 -6.83 -5.65 6.83
CA ILE A 86 -6.35 -5.65 8.23
C ILE A 86 -5.32 -4.53 8.43
N GLY A 87 -4.37 -4.37 7.50
CA GLY A 87 -3.41 -3.27 7.50
C GLY A 87 -4.09 -1.90 7.52
N MET A 88 -5.07 -1.68 6.63
CA MET A 88 -5.85 -0.43 6.57
C MET A 88 -6.57 -0.17 7.90
N CYS A 89 -7.31 -1.15 8.42
CA CYS A 89 -8.04 -1.03 9.68
C CYS A 89 -7.08 -0.74 10.85
N THR A 90 -5.93 -1.41 10.89
CA THR A 90 -4.92 -1.23 11.94
C THR A 90 -4.39 0.21 11.92
N VAL A 91 -3.98 0.71 10.75
CA VAL A 91 -3.50 2.08 10.61
C VAL A 91 -4.60 3.08 10.97
N PHE A 92 -5.81 2.87 10.47
CA PHE A 92 -6.93 3.78 10.74
C PHE A 92 -7.27 3.87 12.23
N MET A 93 -7.20 2.75 12.96
CA MET A 93 -7.40 2.72 14.42
C MET A 93 -6.24 3.38 15.18
N LEU A 94 -4.99 3.14 14.77
CA LEU A 94 -3.80 3.64 15.47
C LEU A 94 -3.46 5.11 15.16
N LYS A 95 -3.80 5.60 13.97
CA LYS A 95 -3.45 6.94 13.47
C LYS A 95 -4.68 7.70 12.99
N ARG A 96 -5.80 7.58 13.73
CA ARG A 96 -7.08 8.20 13.40
C ARG A 96 -6.96 9.70 13.12
N ASP A 97 -6.10 10.39 13.87
CA ASP A 97 -5.94 11.85 13.78
C ASP A 97 -5.39 12.32 12.43
N TYR A 98 -4.69 11.46 11.67
CA TYR A 98 -4.26 11.77 10.30
C TYR A 98 -5.43 11.92 9.31
N PHE A 99 -6.63 11.47 9.68
CA PHE A 99 -7.78 11.42 8.78
C PHE A 99 -8.86 12.46 9.10
N PHE A 100 -8.77 13.13 10.26
CA PHE A 100 -9.81 14.04 10.76
C PHE A 100 -9.26 15.38 11.26
N SER A 101 -8.15 15.85 10.67
CA SER A 101 -7.55 17.15 11.02
C SER A 101 -8.31 18.34 10.45
#